data_AF-X6HEI1-F1
#
_entry.id   AF-X6HEI1-F1
#
_cell.length_a   1.000
_cell.length_b   1.000
_cell.length_c   1.000
_cell.angle_alpha   90.00
_cell.angle_beta   90.00
_cell.angle_gamma   90.00
#
_symmetry.space_group_name_H-M   'P 1'
#
loop_
_entity.id
_entity.type
_entity.pdbx_description
1 polymer ?
#
loop_
_entity_poly.entity_id
_entity_poly.type
_entity_poly.pdbx_seq_one_letter_code
_entity_poly.pdbx_strand_id
1 'polypeptide(L)'
;MDSWTPKGIAKHLDVKHFFSVAMTTNLPPWRPIPSRLAARFLGASLQSLANWRMRDLGPATEPMRRGQGNRIYYRPDKIAEWLSGGKCCDWQFSALWLQHMGMPLDVISEDAVRDRIAQLEGVSNLFPAVNRLWRNFREVEAA
;
A
#
# COMPACT_ATOMS: atom_id res chain seq x y z
N MET A 1 -11.43 -12.31 -5.03
CA MET A 1 -10.00 -12.64 -4.87
C MET A 1 -9.59 -13.87 -5.66
N ASP A 2 -10.47 -14.86 -5.82
CA ASP A 2 -10.20 -16.08 -6.62
C ASP A 2 -9.87 -15.82 -8.11
N SER A 3 -10.03 -14.58 -8.57
CA SER A 3 -9.68 -14.12 -9.92
C SER A 3 -8.28 -13.50 -10.06
N TRP A 4 -7.57 -13.23 -8.95
CA TRP A 4 -6.20 -12.71 -8.99
C TRP A 4 -5.26 -13.80 -9.48
N THR A 5 -4.49 -13.49 -10.51
CA THR A 5 -3.56 -14.42 -11.14
C THR A 5 -2.16 -13.84 -11.05
N PRO A 6 -1.50 -13.96 -9.88
CA PRO A 6 -0.14 -13.46 -9.69
C PRO A 6 0.81 -14.10 -10.69
N LYS A 7 1.78 -13.32 -11.18
CA LYS A 7 2.79 -13.75 -12.16
C LYS A 7 4.20 -13.71 -11.57
N GLY A 8 5.14 -14.43 -12.17
CA GLY A 8 6.54 -14.40 -11.76
C GLY A 8 6.75 -14.82 -10.31
N ILE A 9 7.48 -14.03 -9.53
CA ILE A 9 7.74 -14.30 -8.10
C ILE A 9 6.46 -14.18 -7.26
N ALA A 10 5.51 -13.31 -7.62
CA ALA A 10 4.28 -13.10 -6.87
C ALA A 10 3.43 -14.36 -6.71
N LYS A 11 3.58 -15.36 -7.60
CA LYS A 11 2.84 -16.63 -7.53
C LYS A 11 3.16 -17.47 -6.28
N HIS A 12 4.29 -17.18 -5.65
CA HIS A 12 4.75 -17.86 -4.44
C HIS A 12 4.33 -17.13 -3.15
N LEU A 13 3.57 -16.04 -3.26
CA LEU A 13 3.12 -15.25 -2.13
C LEU A 13 1.70 -15.63 -1.75
N ASP A 14 1.44 -15.61 -0.44
CA ASP A 14 0.11 -15.81 0.08
C ASP A 14 -0.72 -14.52 -0.10
N VAL A 15 -1.46 -14.49 -1.20
CA VAL A 15 -2.37 -13.39 -1.54
C VAL A 15 -3.47 -13.21 -0.47
N LYS A 16 -3.93 -14.30 0.15
CA LYS A 16 -4.95 -14.25 1.20
C LYS A 16 -4.39 -13.58 2.45
N HIS A 17 -3.17 -13.93 2.84
CA HIS A 17 -2.44 -13.25 3.92
C HIS A 17 -2.30 -11.75 3.63
N PHE A 18 -1.81 -11.38 2.43
CA PHE A 18 -1.67 -9.97 2.06
C PHE A 18 -2.99 -9.20 2.21
N PHE A 19 -4.07 -9.71 1.63
CA PHE A 19 -5.36 -9.05 1.69
C PHE A 19 -5.91 -8.97 3.10
N SER A 20 -5.83 -10.07 3.86
CA SER A 20 -6.25 -10.10 5.26
C SER A 20 -5.53 -9.01 6.05
N VAL A 21 -4.20 -8.90 5.92
CA VAL A 21 -3.42 -7.87 6.61
C VAL A 21 -3.81 -6.48 6.12
N ALA A 22 -3.75 -6.23 4.80
CA ALA A 22 -3.97 -4.90 4.23
C ALA A 22 -5.37 -4.35 4.52
N MET A 23 -6.39 -5.21 4.51
CA MET A 23 -7.78 -4.82 4.76
C MET A 23 -8.10 -4.63 6.24
N THR A 24 -7.48 -5.42 7.13
CA THR A 24 -7.73 -5.31 8.58
C THR A 24 -6.89 -4.24 9.26
N THR A 25 -5.82 -3.76 8.61
CA THR A 25 -5.09 -2.62 9.14
C THR A 25 -5.89 -1.33 8.92
N ASN A 26 -5.91 -0.46 9.93
CA ASN A 26 -6.39 0.92 9.80
C ASN A 26 -5.43 1.82 8.98
N LEU A 27 -4.51 1.23 8.20
CA LEU A 27 -3.59 1.95 7.33
C LEU A 27 -4.21 2.09 5.93
N PRO A 28 -4.47 3.31 5.45
CA PRO A 28 -5.02 3.49 4.12
C PRO A 28 -4.05 2.96 3.06
N PRO A 29 -4.54 2.24 2.04
CA PRO A 29 -3.66 1.54 1.11
C PRO A 29 -2.89 2.45 0.15
N TRP A 30 -3.31 3.71 0.00
CA TRP A 30 -2.60 4.75 -0.77
C TRP A 30 -1.44 5.41 -0.01
N ARG A 31 -1.27 5.08 1.26
CA ARG A 31 -0.23 5.64 2.13
C ARG A 31 1.03 4.75 2.07
N PRO A 32 2.23 5.29 1.73
CA PRO A 32 3.45 4.50 1.71
C PRO A 32 3.82 3.95 3.10
N ILE A 33 4.35 2.73 3.08
CA ILE A 33 4.84 1.97 4.22
C ILE A 33 6.30 1.56 4.00
N PRO A 34 7.11 1.42 5.06
CA PRO A 34 8.52 1.06 4.93
C PRO A 34 8.68 -0.40 4.52
N SER A 35 9.83 -0.74 3.91
CA SER A 35 10.15 -2.10 3.47
C SER A 35 9.89 -3.19 4.51
N ARG A 36 10.14 -2.92 5.81
CA ARG A 36 9.89 -3.88 6.89
C ARG A 36 8.40 -4.21 7.04
N LEU A 37 7.54 -3.21 6.90
CA LEU A 37 6.09 -3.42 6.97
C LEU A 37 5.57 -4.07 5.68
N ALA A 38 6.08 -3.64 4.52
CA ALA A 38 5.76 -4.27 3.23
C ALA A 38 6.13 -5.77 3.22
N ALA A 39 7.30 -6.14 3.75
CA ALA A 39 7.71 -7.54 3.89
C ALA A 39 6.73 -8.35 4.76
N ARG A 40 6.25 -7.79 5.87
CA ARG A 40 5.22 -8.42 6.72
C ARG A 40 3.89 -8.59 6.00
N PHE A 41 3.44 -7.58 5.24
CA PHE A 41 2.23 -7.65 4.43
C PHE A 41 2.34 -8.77 3.39
N LEU A 42 3.51 -8.95 2.79
CA LEU A 42 3.77 -9.97 1.78
C LEU A 42 4.07 -11.37 2.36
N GLY A 43 4.17 -11.51 3.69
CA GLY A 43 4.61 -12.76 4.31
C GLY A 43 6.05 -13.16 3.93
N ALA A 44 6.89 -12.18 3.59
CA ALA A 44 8.23 -12.39 3.06
C ALA A 44 9.31 -11.82 3.99
N SER A 45 10.57 -12.25 3.79
CA SER A 45 11.69 -11.63 4.49
C SER A 45 12.07 -10.28 3.87
N LEU A 46 12.68 -9.39 4.67
CA LEU A 46 13.21 -8.12 4.16
C LEU A 46 14.30 -8.34 3.10
N GLN A 47 15.12 -9.38 3.27
CA GLN A 47 16.14 -9.80 2.31
C GLN A 47 15.50 -10.18 0.96
N SER A 48 14.41 -10.97 0.99
CA SER A 48 13.67 -11.37 -0.20
C SER A 48 13.13 -10.15 -0.95
N LEU A 49 12.49 -9.22 -0.23
CA LEU A 49 11.97 -7.98 -0.81
C LEU A 49 13.08 -7.12 -1.43
N ALA A 50 14.22 -7.00 -0.75
CA ALA A 50 15.38 -6.28 -1.29
C ALA A 50 15.93 -6.93 -2.57
N ASN A 51 16.04 -8.26 -2.59
CA ASN A 51 16.50 -9.02 -3.75
C ASN A 51 15.55 -8.90 -4.94
N TRP A 52 14.23 -8.93 -4.72
CA TRP A 52 13.25 -8.77 -5.79
C TRP A 52 13.32 -7.38 -6.42
N ARG A 53 13.45 -6.34 -5.59
CA ARG A 53 13.62 -4.97 -6.06
C ARG A 53 14.88 -4.80 -6.88
N MET A 54 16.02 -5.34 -6.44
CA MET A 54 17.28 -5.26 -7.20
C MET A 54 17.22 -5.95 -8.57
N ARG A 55 16.20 -6.78 -8.81
CA ARG A 55 15.98 -7.51 -10.07
C ARG A 55 14.75 -7.02 -10.83
N ASP A 56 14.09 -5.94 -10.37
CA ASP A 56 12.84 -5.43 -10.94
C ASP A 56 11.70 -6.47 -10.99
N LEU A 57 11.67 -7.39 -10.02
CA LEU A 57 10.64 -8.46 -9.93
C LEU A 57 9.58 -8.18 -8.85
N GLY A 58 9.78 -7.13 -8.05
CA GLY A 58 8.92 -6.78 -6.92
C GLY A 58 7.87 -5.72 -7.25
N PRO A 59 7.04 -5.33 -6.27
CA PRO A 59 6.08 -4.24 -6.42
C PRO A 59 6.81 -2.89 -6.61
N ALA A 60 6.13 -1.96 -7.26
CA ALA A 60 6.66 -0.61 -7.46
C ALA A 60 6.96 0.09 -6.13
N THR A 61 8.08 0.81 -6.09
CA THR A 61 8.51 1.59 -4.93
C THR A 61 8.26 3.07 -5.14
N GLU A 62 7.89 3.77 -4.07
CA GLU A 62 7.81 5.23 -4.07
C GLU A 62 9.21 5.82 -3.79
N PRO A 63 9.74 6.71 -4.67
CA PRO A 63 11.02 7.34 -4.43
C PRO A 63 10.90 8.40 -3.32
N MET A 64 11.86 8.44 -2.40
CA MET A 64 11.98 9.54 -1.45
C MET A 64 12.58 10.75 -2.17
N ARG A 65 11.86 11.89 -2.20
CA ARG A 65 12.25 13.07 -3.00
C ARG A 65 13.35 13.95 -2.39
N ARG A 66 13.81 13.74 -1.15
CA ARG A 66 14.97 14.42 -0.52
C ARG A 66 15.29 13.81 0.86
N GLY A 67 16.56 13.64 1.20
CA GLY A 67 17.04 13.23 2.54
C GLY A 67 18.14 12.15 2.53
N GLN A 68 19.05 12.17 3.51
CA GLN A 68 20.13 11.18 3.64
C GLN A 68 19.58 9.78 3.95
N GLY A 69 19.84 8.84 3.04
CA GLY A 69 19.56 7.42 3.19
C GLY A 69 18.60 6.89 2.12
N ASN A 70 18.97 5.73 1.55
CA ASN A 70 18.16 4.99 0.56
C ASN A 70 16.97 4.28 1.24
N ARG A 71 16.11 5.03 1.94
CA ARG A 71 14.87 4.47 2.50
C ARG A 71 13.87 4.23 1.37
N ILE A 72 13.31 3.03 1.36
CA ILE A 72 12.42 2.55 0.31
C ILE A 72 11.04 2.35 0.90
N TYR A 73 10.04 2.88 0.20
CA TYR A 73 8.65 2.79 0.60
C TYR A 73 7.82 2.12 -0.48
N TYR A 74 6.74 1.50 -0.04
CA TYR A 74 5.79 0.79 -0.89
C TYR A 74 4.39 1.25 -0.52
N ARG A 75 3.48 1.36 -1.48
CA ARG A 75 2.07 1.53 -1.15
C ARG A 75 1.34 0.18 -1.19
N PRO A 76 0.52 -0.15 -0.18
CA PRO A 76 -0.29 -1.37 -0.22
C PRO A 76 -1.17 -1.49 -1.49
N ASP A 77 -1.73 -0.41 -1.99
CA ASP A 77 -2.53 -0.41 -3.24
C ASP A 77 -1.70 -0.85 -4.46
N LYS A 78 -0.45 -0.39 -4.59
CA LYS A 78 0.51 -0.79 -5.62
C LYS A 78 1.03 -2.20 -5.44
N ILE A 79 1.15 -2.66 -4.20
CA ILE A 79 1.43 -4.07 -3.91
C ILE A 79 0.27 -4.95 -4.40
N ALA A 80 -0.98 -4.56 -4.13
CA ALA A 80 -2.16 -5.27 -4.59
C ALA A 80 -2.23 -5.31 -6.14
N GLU A 81 -1.94 -4.19 -6.80
CA GLU A 81 -1.86 -4.11 -8.25
C GLU A 81 -0.85 -5.10 -8.83
N TRP A 82 0.35 -5.13 -8.28
CA TRP A 82 1.39 -6.09 -8.65
C TRP A 82 0.96 -7.55 -8.40
N LEU A 83 0.43 -7.87 -7.21
CA LEU A 83 -0.03 -9.21 -6.86
C LEU A 83 -1.18 -9.69 -7.76
N SER A 84 -2.05 -8.79 -8.20
CA SER A 84 -3.15 -9.12 -9.10
C SER A 84 -2.70 -9.39 -10.54
N GLY A 85 -1.44 -9.05 -10.88
CA GLY A 85 -0.93 -9.06 -12.25
C GLY A 85 -1.56 -8.00 -13.14
N GLY A 86 -1.95 -6.85 -12.56
CA GLY A 86 -2.61 -5.73 -13.25
C GLY A 86 -4.13 -5.88 -13.42
N LYS A 87 -4.75 -6.92 -12.85
CA LYS A 87 -6.21 -7.11 -12.89
C LYS A 87 -6.97 -6.23 -11.89
N CYS A 88 -6.28 -5.76 -10.86
CA CYS A 88 -6.81 -4.85 -9.86
C CYS A 88 -5.91 -3.61 -9.86
N CYS A 89 -6.41 -2.48 -10.37
CA CYS A 89 -5.68 -1.22 -10.28
C CYS A 89 -5.60 -0.75 -8.82
N ASP A 90 -4.61 0.08 -8.51
CA ASP A 90 -4.40 0.64 -7.17
C ASP A 90 -5.64 1.39 -6.64
N TRP A 91 -6.32 2.17 -7.48
CA TRP A 91 -7.57 2.85 -7.12
C TRP A 91 -8.71 1.86 -6.79
N GLN A 92 -8.77 0.71 -7.47
CA GLN A 92 -9.80 -0.30 -7.20
C GLN A 92 -9.57 -0.95 -5.83
N PHE A 93 -8.32 -1.23 -5.49
CA PHE A 93 -7.99 -1.73 -4.16
C PHE A 93 -8.30 -0.71 -3.07
N SER A 94 -8.03 0.57 -3.33
CA SER A 94 -8.40 1.67 -2.44
C SER A 94 -9.92 1.79 -2.26
N ALA A 95 -10.71 1.61 -3.33
CA ALA A 95 -12.18 1.59 -3.26
C ALA A 95 -12.69 0.44 -2.38
N LEU A 96 -12.13 -0.76 -2.53
CA LEU A 96 -12.47 -1.92 -1.71
C LEU A 96 -12.19 -1.65 -0.23
N TRP A 97 -11.03 -1.05 0.08
CA TRP A 97 -10.68 -0.67 1.44
C TRP A 97 -11.64 0.37 2.02
N LEU A 98 -11.99 1.42 1.25
CA LEU A 98 -12.97 2.43 1.66
C LEU A 98 -14.33 1.80 2.01
N GLN A 99 -14.82 0.90 1.16
CA GLN A 99 -16.04 0.15 1.42
C GLN A 99 -15.94 -0.69 2.70
N HIS A 100 -14.83 -1.39 2.91
CA HIS A 100 -14.60 -2.20 4.10
C HIS A 100 -14.59 -1.37 5.38
N MET A 101 -14.06 -0.15 5.31
CA MET A 101 -14.02 0.79 6.41
C MET A 101 -15.34 1.54 6.64
N GLY A 102 -16.43 1.13 5.98
CA GLY A 102 -17.74 1.76 6.13
C GLY A 102 -17.86 3.11 5.44
N MET A 103 -16.99 3.41 4.47
CA MET A 103 -17.00 4.62 3.64
C MET A 103 -17.24 4.29 2.17
N PRO A 104 -18.37 3.66 1.80
CA PRO A 104 -18.65 3.34 0.41
C PRO A 104 -18.72 4.61 -0.45
N LEU A 105 -18.48 4.43 -1.75
CA LEU A 105 -18.66 5.45 -2.77
C LEU A 105 -19.96 5.18 -3.52
N ASP A 106 -20.73 6.22 -3.82
CA ASP A 106 -21.98 6.10 -4.59
C ASP A 106 -21.68 5.71 -6.05
N VAL A 107 -20.56 6.19 -6.58
CA VAL A 107 -20.04 5.85 -7.90
C VAL A 107 -18.63 5.30 -7.76
N ILE A 108 -18.39 4.10 -8.28
CA ILE A 108 -17.07 3.46 -8.27
C ILE A 108 -16.34 3.82 -9.57
N SER A 109 -15.61 4.92 -9.54
CA SER A 109 -14.69 5.34 -10.61
C SER A 109 -13.34 5.77 -10.02
N GLU A 110 -12.30 5.80 -10.86
CA GLU A 110 -10.97 6.25 -10.43
C GLU A 110 -10.99 7.67 -9.87
N ASP A 111 -11.68 8.60 -10.56
CA ASP A 111 -11.81 9.99 -10.12
C ASP A 111 -12.53 10.11 -8.78
N ALA A 112 -13.65 9.39 -8.60
CA ALA A 112 -14.40 9.42 -7.33
C ALA A 112 -13.57 8.89 -6.15
N VAL A 113 -12.75 7.86 -6.39
CA VAL A 113 -11.82 7.33 -5.38
C VAL A 113 -10.74 8.36 -5.06
N ARG A 114 -10.14 9.00 -6.07
CA ARG A 114 -9.10 10.03 -5.89
C ARG A 114 -9.65 11.24 -5.13
N ASP A 115 -10.83 11.71 -5.48
CA ASP A 115 -11.51 12.81 -4.81
C ASP A 115 -11.81 12.48 -3.36
N ARG A 116 -12.33 11.28 -3.09
CA ARG A 116 -12.58 10.82 -1.72
C ARG A 116 -11.27 10.74 -0.93
N ILE A 117 -10.21 10.18 -1.51
CA ILE A 117 -8.89 10.15 -0.86
C ILE A 117 -8.46 11.58 -0.52
N ALA A 118 -8.51 12.53 -1.46
CA ALA A 118 -8.13 13.92 -1.24
C ALA A 118 -8.94 14.58 -0.11
N GLN A 119 -10.25 14.31 -0.02
CA GLN A 119 -11.07 14.78 1.09
C GLN A 119 -10.61 14.21 2.44
N LEU A 120 -10.39 12.90 2.53
CA LEU A 120 -9.96 12.23 3.77
C LEU A 120 -8.58 12.71 4.23
N GLU A 121 -7.68 12.99 3.29
CA GLU A 121 -6.36 13.59 3.53
C GLU A 121 -6.46 15.00 4.15
N GLY A 122 -7.51 15.75 3.82
CA GLY A 122 -7.79 17.06 4.40
C GLY A 122 -8.38 17.02 5.82
N VAL A 123 -8.87 15.86 6.28
CA VAL A 123 -9.46 15.72 7.62
C VAL A 123 -8.38 15.46 8.65
N SER A 124 -8.14 16.45 9.51
CA SER A 124 -7.23 16.30 10.65
C SER A 124 -7.72 15.18 11.60
N ASN A 125 -6.80 14.32 12.05
CA ASN A 125 -7.04 13.23 13.00
C ASN A 125 -7.97 12.09 12.56
N LEU A 126 -8.35 11.99 11.28
CA LEU A 126 -9.18 10.88 10.80
C LEU A 126 -8.52 9.51 10.99
N PHE A 127 -7.19 9.46 10.88
CA PHE A 127 -6.41 8.25 11.10
C PHE A 127 -5.29 8.49 12.11
N PRO A 128 -5.55 8.56 13.43
CA PRO A 128 -4.56 8.99 14.42
C PRO A 128 -3.32 8.09 14.47
N ALA A 129 -3.51 6.77 14.34
CA ALA A 129 -2.42 5.79 14.31
C ALA A 129 -1.57 5.92 13.04
N VAL A 130 -2.22 6.17 11.89
CA VAL A 130 -1.55 6.46 10.62
C VAL A 130 -0.81 7.78 10.74
N ASN A 131 -1.49 8.84 11.17
CA ASN A 131 -0.92 10.16 11.37
C ASN A 131 0.24 10.16 12.37
N ARG A 132 0.28 9.24 13.35
CA ARG A 132 1.44 9.06 14.24
C ARG A 132 2.58 8.32 13.55
N LEU A 133 2.29 7.24 12.84
CA LEU A 133 3.27 6.52 12.02
C LEU A 133 3.91 7.48 10.98
N TRP A 134 3.09 8.41 10.48
CA TRP A 134 3.41 9.47 9.54
C TRP A 134 4.04 10.73 10.15
N ARG A 135 3.66 11.15 11.35
CA ARG A 135 4.38 12.19 12.10
C ARG A 135 5.76 11.71 12.47
N ASN A 136 5.91 10.45 12.90
CA ASN A 136 7.22 9.86 13.11
C ASN A 136 8.01 9.70 11.78
N PHE A 137 7.33 9.62 10.63
CA PHE A 137 7.99 9.75 9.31
C PHE A 137 8.46 11.19 9.06
N ARG A 138 7.63 12.21 9.36
CA ARG A 138 7.92 13.64 9.17
C ARG A 138 8.87 14.25 10.21
N GLU A 139 8.91 13.75 11.44
CA GLU A 139 9.83 14.22 12.48
C GLU A 139 11.29 13.80 12.19
N VAL A 140 11.48 12.80 11.32
CA VAL A 140 12.79 12.52 10.70
C VAL A 140 13.11 13.49 9.55
N GLU A 141 12.14 14.28 9.06
CA GLU A 141 12.34 15.33 8.05
C GLU A 141 12.77 16.68 8.66
N ALA A 142 12.72 16.85 9.99
CA ALA A 142 12.94 18.13 10.67
C ALA A 142 14.13 18.16 11.65
N ALA A 143 14.94 17.10 11.70
CA ALA A 143 16.12 16.99 12.58
C ALA A 143 17.42 16.86 11.77
#